data_AF-A0A434WIQ3-F1
#
_entry.id   AF-A0A434WIQ3-F1
#
_cell.length_a   1.000
_cell.length_b   1.000
_cell.length_c   1.000
_cell.angle_alpha   90.00
_cell.angle_beta   90.00
_cell.angle_gamma   90.00
#
_symmetry.space_group_name_H-M   'P 1'
#
loop_
_entity.id
_entity.type
_entity.pdbx_description
1 polymer ?
#
loop_
_entity_poly.entity_id
_entity_poly.type
_entity_poly.pdbx_seq_one_letter_code
_entity_poly.pdbx_strand_id
1 'polypeptide(L)'
;MAFSFDINGTVNALVSAIQKQAKQGWTTISTLVAQQAKMMAQQAAWIAESSVAGALKNDAVLQHLFVDQLADSVRNLAADIAALTILTIEKVWNAAVNVLWTAINKVLSSASMGILALPAL
;
A
#
# COMPACT_ATOMS: atom_id res chain seq x y z
N MET A 1 44.60 8.04 -4.11
CA MET A 1 43.76 6.97 -3.55
C MET A 1 42.77 6.56 -4.62
N ALA A 2 42.63 5.27 -4.92
CA ALA A 2 41.59 4.80 -5.85
C ALA A 2 40.24 4.86 -5.14
N PHE A 3 39.27 5.58 -5.71
CA PHE A 3 37.90 5.59 -5.21
C PHE A 3 37.24 4.27 -5.57
N SER A 4 36.75 3.53 -4.58
CA SER A 4 36.01 2.28 -4.80
C SER A 4 34.53 2.47 -4.51
N PHE A 5 33.69 2.10 -5.47
CA PHE A 5 32.24 2.00 -5.28
C PHE A 5 31.89 0.54 -5.01
N ASP A 6 31.28 0.26 -3.86
CA ASP A 6 30.85 -1.09 -3.50
C ASP A 6 29.52 -1.43 -4.18
N ILE A 7 29.61 -2.03 -5.36
CA ILE A 7 28.44 -2.43 -6.17
C ILE A 7 27.59 -3.46 -5.41
N ASN A 8 28.21 -4.51 -4.88
CA ASN A 8 27.50 -5.61 -4.25
C ASN A 8 26.81 -5.16 -2.95
N GLY A 9 27.50 -4.38 -2.12
CA GLY A 9 26.90 -3.77 -0.93
C GLY A 9 25.72 -2.85 -1.29
N THR A 10 25.85 -2.06 -2.35
CA THR A 10 24.77 -1.17 -2.83
C THR A 10 23.56 -1.96 -3.33
N VAL A 11 23.78 -3.02 -4.12
CA VAL A 11 22.70 -3.90 -4.60
C VAL A 11 21.97 -4.56 -3.42
N ASN A 12 22.70 -5.11 -2.46
CA ASN A 12 22.11 -5.75 -1.29
C ASN A 12 21.30 -4.75 -0.45
N ALA A 13 21.82 -3.54 -0.24
CA ALA A 13 21.11 -2.48 0.47
C ALA A 13 19.84 -2.04 -0.26
N LEU A 14 19.91 -1.92 -1.60
CA LEU A 14 18.79 -1.51 -2.43
C LEU A 14 17.66 -2.54 -2.37
N VAL A 15 17.98 -3.82 -2.61
CA VAL A 15 17.02 -4.92 -2.54
C VAL A 15 16.38 -4.98 -1.15
N SER A 16 17.18 -4.89 -0.09
CA SER A 16 16.68 -4.93 1.29
C SER A 16 15.74 -3.76 1.60
N ALA A 17 16.07 -2.55 1.14
CA ALA A 17 15.25 -1.35 1.36
C ALA A 17 13.90 -1.44 0.62
N ILE A 18 13.92 -1.88 -0.64
CA ILE A 18 12.70 -2.09 -1.44
C ILE A 18 11.83 -3.17 -0.81
N GLN A 19 12.40 -4.34 -0.48
CA GLN A 19 11.67 -5.45 0.12
C GLN A 19 11.00 -5.04 1.44
N LYS A 20 11.71 -4.28 2.29
CA LYS A 20 11.17 -3.77 3.55
C LYS A 20 9.92 -2.92 3.32
N GLN A 21 9.98 -1.93 2.43
CA GLN A 21 8.86 -1.03 2.17
C GLN A 21 7.69 -1.75 1.49
N ALA A 22 7.96 -2.60 0.50
CA ALA A 22 6.94 -3.38 -0.18
C ALA A 22 6.20 -4.33 0.78
N LYS A 23 6.93 -5.02 1.68
CA LYS A 23 6.33 -5.90 2.69
C LYS A 23 5.50 -5.13 3.71
N GLN A 24 5.95 -3.95 4.13
CA GLN A 24 5.19 -3.08 5.02
C GLN A 24 3.88 -2.62 4.36
N GLY A 25 3.94 -2.14 3.13
CA GLY A 25 2.76 -1.75 2.36
C GLY A 25 1.76 -2.89 2.16
N TRP A 26 2.25 -4.07 1.77
CA TRP A 26 1.41 -5.28 1.66
C TRP A 26 0.74 -5.63 2.99
N THR A 27 1.47 -5.58 4.10
CA THR A 27 0.92 -5.86 5.44
C THR A 27 -0.23 -4.90 5.77
N THR A 28 -0.05 -3.61 5.50
CA THR A 28 -1.10 -2.60 5.72
C THR A 28 -2.33 -2.87 4.86
N ILE A 29 -2.16 -3.08 3.55
CA ILE A 29 -3.25 -3.34 2.61
C ILE A 29 -4.00 -4.63 2.99
N SER A 30 -3.28 -5.73 3.17
CA SER A 30 -3.89 -7.03 3.49
C SER A 30 -4.65 -7.01 4.82
N THR A 31 -4.15 -6.29 5.82
CA THR A 31 -4.85 -6.12 7.10
C THR A 31 -6.17 -5.36 6.92
N LEU A 32 -6.15 -4.25 6.17
CA LEU A 32 -7.37 -3.49 5.86
C LEU A 32 -8.38 -4.36 5.12
N VAL A 33 -7.96 -5.05 4.06
CA VAL A 33 -8.82 -5.92 3.26
C VAL A 33 -9.45 -7.00 4.13
N ALA A 34 -8.67 -7.68 4.98
CA ALA A 34 -9.19 -8.74 5.83
C ALA A 34 -10.26 -8.22 6.81
N GLN A 35 -10.06 -7.03 7.38
CA GLN A 35 -11.02 -6.40 8.29
C GLN A 35 -12.31 -5.98 7.56
N GLN A 36 -12.18 -5.27 6.43
CA GLN A 36 -13.34 -4.80 5.67
C GLN A 36 -14.12 -5.96 5.04
N ALA A 37 -13.43 -6.96 4.49
CA ALA A 37 -14.07 -8.15 3.92
C ALA A 37 -14.92 -8.90 4.95
N LYS A 38 -14.45 -9.02 6.20
CA LYS A 38 -15.23 -9.65 7.26
C LYS A 38 -16.53 -8.88 7.55
N MET A 39 -16.46 -7.56 7.66
CA MET A 39 -17.65 -6.72 7.91
C MET A 39 -18.66 -6.81 6.75
N MET A 40 -18.17 -6.72 5.51
CA MET A 40 -19.01 -6.84 4.32
C MET A 40 -19.65 -8.23 4.21
N ALA A 41 -18.92 -9.30 4.53
CA ALA A 41 -19.47 -10.65 4.56
C ALA A 41 -20.58 -10.80 5.63
N GLN A 42 -20.41 -10.20 6.80
CA GLN A 42 -21.44 -10.18 7.84
C GLN A 42 -22.69 -9.39 7.39
N GLN A 43 -22.49 -8.22 6.77
CA GLN A 43 -23.59 -7.44 6.21
C GLN A 43 -24.33 -8.21 5.11
N ALA A 44 -23.60 -8.86 4.19
CA ALA A 44 -24.19 -9.68 3.13
C ALA A 44 -25.02 -10.84 3.69
N ALA A 45 -24.52 -11.53 4.72
CA ALA A 45 -25.25 -12.59 5.40
C ALA A 45 -26.55 -12.07 6.03
N TRP A 46 -26.47 -10.94 6.74
CA TRP A 46 -27.65 -10.32 7.37
C TRP A 46 -28.70 -9.87 6.35
N ILE A 47 -28.27 -9.28 5.22
CA ILE A 47 -29.17 -8.90 4.12
C ILE A 47 -29.87 -10.14 3.57
N ALA A 48 -29.12 -11.22 3.32
CA ALA A 48 -29.68 -12.46 2.78
C ALA A 48 -30.71 -13.07 3.74
N GLU A 49 -30.37 -13.24 5.01
CA GLU A 49 -31.27 -13.78 6.05
C GLU A 49 -32.54 -12.93 6.21
N SER A 50 -32.36 -11.60 6.29
CA SER A 50 -33.47 -10.67 6.49
C SER A 50 -34.39 -10.55 5.27
N SER A 51 -33.86 -10.80 4.07
CA SER A 51 -34.63 -10.80 2.81
C SER A 51 -35.54 -12.03 2.70
N VAL A 52 -35.11 -13.18 3.22
CA VAL A 52 -35.89 -14.44 3.12
C VAL A 52 -36.94 -14.54 4.22
N ALA A 53 -36.58 -14.18 5.45
CA ALA A 53 -37.39 -14.48 6.64
C ALA A 53 -37.55 -13.30 7.62
N GLY A 54 -36.91 -12.16 7.36
CA GLY A 54 -36.82 -11.05 8.32
C GLY A 54 -37.47 -9.75 7.84
N ALA A 55 -36.99 -8.64 8.40
CA ALA A 55 -37.56 -7.31 8.23
C ALA A 55 -37.56 -6.81 6.78
N LEU A 56 -36.71 -7.37 5.90
CA LEU A 56 -36.61 -6.94 4.50
C LEU A 56 -37.58 -7.68 3.57
N LYS A 57 -38.20 -8.78 4.01
CA LYS A 57 -39.00 -9.68 3.17
C LYS A 57 -40.10 -8.99 2.36
N ASN A 58 -40.74 -7.98 2.96
CA ASN A 58 -41.82 -7.22 2.33
C ASN A 58 -41.47 -5.73 2.17
N ASP A 59 -40.20 -5.36 2.35
CA ASP A 59 -39.72 -3.99 2.25
C ASP A 59 -38.57 -3.89 1.23
N ALA A 60 -38.96 -3.88 -0.05
CA ALA A 60 -38.03 -3.85 -1.17
C ALA A 60 -37.20 -2.55 -1.20
N VAL A 61 -37.75 -1.43 -0.72
CA VAL A 61 -37.02 -0.15 -0.67
C VAL A 61 -35.88 -0.24 0.33
N LEU A 62 -36.17 -0.74 1.53
CA LEU A 62 -35.15 -0.94 2.56
C LEU A 62 -34.12 -2.00 2.14
N GLN A 63 -34.56 -3.07 1.47
CA GLN A 63 -33.66 -4.08 0.90
C GLN A 63 -32.67 -3.47 -0.09
N HIS A 64 -33.16 -2.66 -1.04
CA HIS A 64 -32.31 -1.96 -2.00
C HIS A 64 -31.32 -1.02 -1.31
N LEU A 65 -31.76 -0.26 -0.32
CA LEU A 65 -30.89 0.63 0.45
C LEU A 65 -29.70 -0.14 1.06
N PHE A 66 -29.94 -1.29 1.68
CA PHE A 66 -28.86 -2.08 2.28
C PHE A 66 -27.92 -2.72 1.24
N VAL A 67 -28.46 -3.16 0.10
CA VAL A 67 -27.65 -3.67 -1.02
C VAL A 67 -26.77 -2.57 -1.61
N ASP A 68 -27.31 -1.37 -1.78
CA ASP A 68 -26.55 -0.22 -2.29
C ASP A 68 -25.45 0.20 -1.31
N GLN A 69 -25.73 0.22 0.00
CA GLN A 69 -24.71 0.47 1.03
C GLN A 69 -23.58 -0.57 1.02
N LEU A 70 -23.91 -1.85 0.81
CA LEU A 70 -22.90 -2.89 0.66
C LEU A 70 -22.07 -2.67 -0.61
N ALA A 71 -22.69 -2.31 -1.73
CA ALA A 71 -21.99 -2.00 -2.97
C ALA A 71 -21.05 -0.79 -2.82
N ASP A 72 -21.48 0.25 -2.12
CA ASP A 72 -20.65 1.41 -1.81
C ASP A 72 -19.47 1.05 -0.91
N SER A 73 -19.68 0.18 0.08
CA SER A 73 -18.60 -0.34 0.92
C SER A 73 -17.54 -1.06 0.10
N VAL A 74 -17.94 -1.89 -0.87
CA VAL A 74 -17.01 -2.56 -1.79
C VAL A 74 -16.25 -1.57 -2.66
N ARG A 75 -16.93 -0.54 -3.20
CA ARG A 75 -16.29 0.52 -4.00
C ARG A 75 -15.26 1.30 -3.18
N ASN A 76 -15.61 1.66 -1.95
CA ASN A 76 -14.72 2.39 -1.04
C ASN A 76 -13.50 1.56 -0.67
N LEU A 77 -13.66 0.26 -0.38
CA LEU A 77 -12.53 -0.63 -0.15
C LEU A 77 -11.57 -0.65 -1.36
N ALA A 78 -12.11 -0.72 -2.58
CA ALA A 78 -11.27 -0.69 -3.79
C ALA A 78 -10.48 0.63 -3.92
N ALA A 79 -11.11 1.76 -3.62
CA ALA A 79 -10.45 3.07 -3.61
C ALA A 79 -9.35 3.14 -2.54
N ASP A 80 -9.61 2.64 -1.33
CA ASP A 80 -8.63 2.59 -0.24
C ASP A 80 -7.41 1.74 -0.61
N ILE A 81 -7.63 0.57 -1.24
CA ILE A 81 -6.55 -0.30 -1.74
C ILE A 81 -5.68 0.46 -2.75
N ALA A 82 -6.30 1.18 -3.69
CA ALA A 82 -5.57 1.95 -4.70
C ALA A 82 -4.72 3.06 -4.04
N ALA A 83 -5.29 3.82 -3.12
CA ALA A 83 -4.59 4.87 -2.39
C ALA A 83 -3.39 4.32 -1.59
N LEU A 84 -3.59 3.23 -0.84
CA LEU A 84 -2.51 2.58 -0.08
C LEU A 84 -1.43 1.97 -0.99
N THR A 85 -1.81 1.50 -2.18
CA THR A 85 -0.86 0.99 -3.17
C THR A 85 0.04 2.12 -3.68
N ILE A 86 -0.54 3.28 -4.03
CA ILE A 86 0.22 4.46 -4.45
C ILE A 86 1.21 4.87 -3.34
N LEU A 87 0.73 5.00 -2.10
CA LEU A 87 1.60 5.33 -0.94
C LEU A 87 2.72 4.29 -0.72
N THR A 88 2.46 3.02 -1.03
CA THR A 88 3.48 1.96 -0.95
C THR A 88 4.54 2.15 -2.03
N ILE A 89 4.13 2.45 -3.26
CA ILE A 89 5.04 2.72 -4.38
C ILE A 89 5.91 3.94 -4.07
N GLU A 90 5.33 5.02 -3.54
CA GLU A 90 6.06 6.22 -3.15
C GLU A 90 7.15 5.92 -2.09
N LYS A 91 6.82 5.12 -1.08
CA LYS A 91 7.79 4.70 -0.06
C LYS A 91 8.90 3.83 -0.63
N VAL A 92 8.58 2.93 -1.57
CA VAL A 92 9.56 2.11 -2.28
C VAL A 92 10.52 2.99 -3.09
N TRP A 93 10.00 3.96 -3.84
CA TRP A 93 10.80 4.94 -4.58
C TRP A 93 11.75 5.69 -3.65
N ASN A 94 11.22 6.30 -2.60
CA ASN A 94 12.00 7.07 -1.63
C ASN A 94 13.12 6.24 -1.00
N ALA A 95 12.84 4.98 -0.65
CA ALA A 95 13.84 4.08 -0.11
C ALA A 95 14.94 3.74 -1.13
N ALA A 96 14.57 3.48 -2.38
CA ALA A 96 15.52 3.18 -3.46
C ALA A 96 16.43 4.37 -3.77
N VAL A 97 15.84 5.55 -3.94
CA VAL A 97 16.55 6.82 -4.15
C VAL A 97 17.53 7.07 -3.01
N ASN A 98 17.08 6.94 -1.77
CA ASN A 98 17.93 7.19 -0.61
C ASN A 98 19.16 6.26 -0.58
N VAL A 99 19.01 4.98 -0.90
CA VAL A 99 20.15 4.04 -0.96
C VAL A 99 21.14 4.45 -2.05
N LEU A 100 20.66 4.68 -3.28
CA LEU A 100 21.54 4.99 -4.40
C LEU A 100 22.26 6.33 -4.23
N TRP A 101 21.55 7.38 -3.82
CA TRP A 101 22.15 8.69 -3.60
C TRP A 101 23.11 8.71 -2.42
N THR A 102 22.82 7.96 -1.35
CA THR A 102 23.77 7.83 -0.23
C THR A 102 25.07 7.16 -0.70
N ALA A 103 24.98 6.11 -1.52
CA ALA A 103 26.16 5.45 -2.07
C ALA A 103 26.98 6.37 -2.99
N ILE A 104 26.32 7.12 -3.89
CA ILE A 104 26.98 8.10 -4.77
C ILE A 104 27.63 9.22 -3.95
N ASN A 105 26.87 9.84 -3.04
CA ASN A 105 27.35 10.97 -2.24
C ASN A 105 28.49 10.60 -1.30
N LYS A 106 28.57 9.34 -0.86
CA LYS A 106 29.72 8.82 -0.10
C LYS A 106 31.00 8.87 -0.92
N VAL A 107 30.94 8.47 -2.20
CA VAL A 107 32.10 8.54 -3.11
C VAL A 107 32.44 9.98 -3.45
N LEU A 108 31.46 10.82 -3.80
CA LEU A 108 31.69 12.23 -4.13
C LEU A 108 32.33 13.00 -2.96
N SER A 109 31.81 12.81 -1.75
CA SER A 109 32.37 13.42 -0.53
C SER A 109 33.80 12.97 -0.28
N SER A 110 34.12 11.69 -0.52
CA SER A 110 35.49 11.17 -0.36
C SER A 110 36.48 11.77 -1.36
N ALA A 111 35.98 12.24 -2.51
CA ALA A 111 36.77 12.90 -3.55
C ALA A 111 36.80 14.43 -3.40
N SER A 112 36.28 14.97 -2.28
CA SER A 112 36.09 16.41 -2.08
C SER A 112 35.27 17.08 -3.19
N MET A 113 34.41 16.31 -3.87
CA MET A 113 33.42 16.82 -4.81
C MET A 113 32.13 17.17 -4.05
N GLY A 114 31.34 18.11 -4.60
CA GLY A 114 30.04 18.47 -4.03
C GLY A 114 29.05 17.29 -3.98
N ILE A 115 27.96 17.43 -3.22
CA ILE A 115 26.91 16.41 -3.07
C ILE A 115 25.80 16.57 -4.12
N LEU A 116 25.22 15.45 -4.56
CA LEU A 116 24.02 15.46 -5.39
C LEU A 116 22.77 15.61 -4.52
N ALA A 117 21.87 16.49 -4.95
CA ALA A 117 20.55 16.63 -4.36
C ALA A 117 19.70 15.38 -4.65
N LEU A 118 18.85 15.00 -3.68
CA LEU A 118 17.90 13.89 -3.84
C LEU A 118 16.85 14.27 -4.89
N PRO A 119 16.51 13.36 -5.83
CA PRO A 119 15.45 13.58 -6.80
C PRO A 119 14.09 13.64 -6.11
N ALA A 120 13.21 14.50 -6.64
CA ALA A 120 11.81 14.53 -6.25
C ALA A 120 11.06 13.31 -6.80
N LEU A 121 9.93 13.00 -6.16
CA LEU A 121 9.00 11.96 -6.57
C LEU A 121 8.05 12.47 -7.66
#